data_AF-A0A523I3W3-F1
#
_entry.id   AF-A0A523I3W3-F1
#
_cell.length_a   1.000
_cell.length_b   1.000
_cell.length_c   1.000
_cell.angle_alpha   90.00
_cell.angle_beta   90.00
_cell.angle_gamma   90.00
#
_symmetry.space_group_name_H-M   'P 1'
#
loop_
_entity.id
_entity.type
_entity.pdbx_description
1 polymer ?
#
loop_
_entity_poly.entity_id
_entity_poly.type
_entity_poly.pdbx_seq_one_letter_code
_entity_poly.pdbx_strand_id
1 'polypeptide(L)'
;MFWLKFISKFIKVLRAGESPGLIAGGFTMGFVVGLTPFWTLQNIVILIIAILTKVNLSAVFFSIFLFSFVAYLFDPFFHNLGYFLLAQVEVLNGLWTAFYNMPIAPFTRFYNTIVAGSFLTALILVFPVYILGKSGIVAYRKTLAPKVENSKFIKAVKGSGLYKWYARIRDMEWTS
;
A
#
# COMPACT_ATOMS: atom_id res chain seq x y z
N MET A 1 -7.62 19.60 7.41
CA MET A 1 -8.07 18.20 7.28
C MET A 1 -6.89 17.25 7.12
N PHE A 2 -6.73 16.28 8.03
CA PHE A 2 -5.65 15.28 8.03
C PHE A 2 -5.60 14.45 6.73
N TRP A 3 -6.75 14.03 6.21
CA TRP A 3 -6.89 13.24 4.98
C TRP A 3 -6.32 13.93 3.72
N LEU A 4 -6.56 15.24 3.57
CA LEU A 4 -6.00 16.02 2.47
C LEU A 4 -4.47 16.11 2.57
N LYS A 5 -3.92 16.21 3.79
CA LYS A 5 -2.47 16.19 4.01
C LYS A 5 -1.87 14.82 3.65
N PHE A 6 -2.56 13.73 3.99
CA PHE A 6 -2.15 12.36 3.65
C PHE A 6 -2.11 12.12 2.13
N ILE A 7 -3.21 12.42 1.43
CA ILE A 7 -3.30 12.25 -0.02
C ILE A 7 -2.29 13.16 -0.74
N SER A 8 -2.18 14.43 -0.32
CA SER A 8 -1.20 15.35 -0.92
C SER A 8 0.24 14.92 -0.69
N LYS A 9 0.57 14.31 0.47
CA LYS A 9 1.90 13.74 0.72
C LYS A 9 2.20 12.59 -0.25
N PHE A 10 1.25 11.70 -0.49
CA PHE A 10 1.42 10.62 -1.46
C PHE A 10 1.57 11.16 -2.90
N ILE A 11 0.75 12.13 -3.32
CA ILE A 11 0.91 12.79 -4.64
C ILE A 11 2.29 13.44 -4.79
N LYS A 12 2.81 14.06 -3.72
CA LYS A 12 4.18 14.61 -3.72
C LYS A 12 5.23 13.51 -3.92
N VAL A 13 5.10 12.36 -3.26
CA VAL A 13 5.98 11.20 -3.44
C VAL A 13 5.98 10.70 -4.89
N LEU A 14 4.81 10.65 -5.54
CA LEU A 14 4.71 10.25 -6.95
C LEU A 14 5.47 11.21 -7.88
N ARG A 15 5.57 12.50 -7.52
CA ARG A 15 6.30 13.53 -8.28
C ARG A 15 7.76 13.70 -7.87
N ALA A 16 8.12 13.33 -6.65
CA ALA A 16 9.46 13.47 -6.09
C ALA A 16 10.46 12.56 -6.82
N GLY A 17 11.74 12.92 -6.82
CA GLY A 17 12.84 12.15 -7.43
C GLY A 17 13.12 10.78 -6.80
N GLU A 18 12.27 10.30 -5.89
CA GLU A 18 12.38 8.96 -5.32
C GLU A 18 12.27 7.87 -6.40
N SER A 19 12.98 6.76 -6.21
CA SER A 19 12.96 5.63 -7.15
C SER A 19 11.55 5.05 -7.29
N PRO A 20 11.00 4.90 -8.51
CA PRO A 20 9.71 4.25 -8.75
C PRO A 20 9.62 2.85 -8.14
N GLY A 21 10.75 2.13 -8.07
CA GLY A 21 10.81 0.80 -7.46
C GLY A 21 10.60 0.81 -5.94
N LEU A 22 11.08 1.83 -5.23
CA LEU A 22 10.91 1.95 -3.77
C LEU A 22 9.48 2.36 -3.41
N ILE A 23 8.85 3.20 -4.24
CA ILE A 23 7.43 3.56 -4.10
C ILE A 23 6.56 2.34 -4.40
N ALA A 24 6.83 1.63 -5.50
CA ALA A 24 6.09 0.42 -5.86
C ALA A 24 6.25 -0.69 -4.82
N GLY A 25 7.46 -0.86 -4.25
CA GLY A 25 7.70 -1.80 -3.16
C GLY A 25 6.87 -1.46 -1.92
N GLY A 26 6.86 -0.19 -1.51
CA GLY A 26 6.03 0.26 -0.39
C GLY A 26 4.54 0.08 -0.68
N PHE A 27 4.09 0.44 -1.88
CA PHE A 27 2.70 0.23 -2.30
C PHE A 27 2.31 -1.25 -2.27
N THR A 28 3.20 -2.14 -2.69
CA THR A 28 2.96 -3.59 -2.72
C THR A 28 2.91 -4.17 -1.30
N MET A 29 3.80 -3.76 -0.40
CA MET A 29 3.73 -4.16 1.02
C MET A 29 2.43 -3.69 1.68
N GLY A 30 2.04 -2.44 1.42
CA GLY A 30 0.77 -1.90 1.91
C GLY A 30 -0.45 -2.57 1.26
N PHE A 31 -0.33 -3.10 0.04
CA PHE A 31 -1.38 -3.88 -0.61
C PHE A 31 -1.64 -5.17 0.17
N VAL A 32 -0.59 -5.91 0.52
CA VAL A 32 -0.74 -7.16 1.30
C VAL A 32 -1.37 -6.88 2.68
N VAL A 33 -0.88 -5.86 3.37
CA VAL A 33 -1.39 -5.48 4.70
C VAL A 33 -2.81 -4.91 4.64
N GLY A 34 -3.14 -4.16 3.58
CA GLY A 34 -4.47 -3.57 3.40
C GLY A 34 -5.53 -4.59 2.98
N LEU A 35 -5.14 -5.62 2.22
CA LEU A 35 -6.07 -6.64 1.74
C LEU A 35 -6.44 -7.68 2.81
N THR A 36 -5.61 -7.83 3.84
CA THR A 36 -5.75 -8.86 4.87
C THR A 36 -6.17 -8.26 6.22
N PRO A 37 -6.84 -9.01 7.11
CA PRO A 37 -7.16 -8.52 8.45
C PRO A 37 -5.92 -8.04 9.21
N PHE A 38 -5.97 -6.80 9.70
CA PHE A 38 -4.80 -6.03 10.12
C PHE A 38 -3.97 -6.70 11.24
N TRP A 39 -4.62 -7.15 12.31
CA TRP A 39 -3.97 -7.72 13.50
C TRP A 39 -3.63 -9.21 13.31
N THR A 40 -2.67 -9.46 12.43
CA THR A 40 -2.07 -10.78 12.19
C THR A 40 -0.55 -10.68 12.19
N LEU A 41 0.12 -11.76 12.57
CA LEU A 41 1.58 -11.81 12.64
C LEU A 41 2.22 -11.45 11.29
N GLN A 42 1.72 -12.01 10.19
CA GLN A 42 2.23 -11.74 8.84
C GLN A 42 2.21 -10.25 8.50
N ASN A 43 1.14 -9.53 8.88
CA ASN A 43 1.04 -8.09 8.63
C ASN A 43 2.00 -7.28 9.48
N ILE A 44 2.15 -7.64 10.75
CA ILE A 44 3.13 -7.01 11.65
C ILE A 44 4.55 -7.20 11.09
N VAL A 45 4.89 -8.41 10.66
CA VAL A 45 6.19 -8.72 10.03
C VAL A 45 6.40 -7.89 8.76
N ILE A 46 5.40 -7.78 7.88
CA ILE A 46 5.50 -6.96 6.66
C ILE A 46 5.71 -5.49 7.00
N LEU A 47 5.03 -4.95 8.01
CA LEU A 47 5.22 -3.57 8.45
C LEU A 47 6.61 -3.34 9.04
N ILE A 48 7.14 -4.28 9.82
CA ILE A 48 8.52 -4.23 10.32
C ILE A 48 9.50 -4.23 9.14
N ILE A 49 9.32 -5.12 8.16
CA ILE A 49 10.14 -5.14 6.94
C ILE A 49 10.05 -3.82 6.18
N ALA A 50 8.86 -3.22 6.07
CA ALA A 50 8.68 -1.93 5.42
C ALA A 50 9.45 -0.80 6.13
N ILE A 51 9.52 -0.83 7.48
CA ILE A 51 10.28 0.14 8.28
C ILE A 51 11.79 -0.10 8.17
N LEU A 52 12.23 -1.36 8.13
CA LEU A 52 13.65 -1.73 8.04
C LEU A 52 14.23 -1.56 6.62
N THR A 53 13.39 -1.41 5.60
CA THR A 53 13.80 -1.24 4.20
C THR A 53 13.65 0.21 3.73
N LYS A 54 14.25 0.53 2.58
CA LYS A 54 14.20 1.89 2.00
C LYS A 54 12.92 2.17 1.21
N VAL A 55 11.86 1.39 1.39
CA VAL A 55 10.60 1.59 0.66
C VAL A 55 9.91 2.86 1.12
N ASN A 56 9.08 3.45 0.26
CA ASN A 56 8.37 4.67 0.65
C ASN A 56 7.21 4.34 1.60
N LEU A 57 7.31 4.73 2.87
CA LEU A 57 6.26 4.49 3.87
C LEU A 57 4.95 5.24 3.57
N SER A 58 5.00 6.38 2.88
CA SER A 58 3.75 7.06 2.47
C SER A 58 2.98 6.21 1.46
N ALA A 59 3.68 5.48 0.59
CA ALA A 59 3.09 4.52 -0.34
C ALA A 59 2.52 3.30 0.40
N VAL A 60 3.21 2.80 1.44
CA VAL A 60 2.72 1.72 2.30
C VAL A 60 1.38 2.12 2.93
N PHE A 61 1.34 3.22 3.66
CA PHE A 61 0.12 3.65 4.35
C PHE A 61 -1.01 4.01 3.37
N PHE A 62 -0.68 4.66 2.25
CA PHE A 62 -1.68 4.96 1.22
C PHE A 62 -2.30 3.69 0.64
N SER A 63 -1.48 2.69 0.37
CA SER A 63 -1.93 1.40 -0.12
C SER A 63 -2.77 0.64 0.91
N ILE A 64 -2.37 0.64 2.19
CA ILE A 64 -3.18 0.05 3.28
C ILE A 64 -4.56 0.69 3.33
N PHE A 65 -4.61 2.03 3.31
CA PHE A 65 -5.85 2.77 3.29
C PHE A 65 -6.70 2.42 2.07
N LEU A 66 -6.11 2.36 0.86
CA LEU A 66 -6.85 2.06 -0.36
C LEU A 66 -7.40 0.62 -0.37
N PHE A 67 -6.54 -0.36 -0.04
CA PHE A 67 -6.89 -1.77 -0.15
C PHE A 67 -7.72 -2.27 1.02
N SER A 68 -7.85 -1.55 2.13
CA SER A 68 -8.82 -1.91 3.18
C SER A 68 -10.27 -1.77 2.70
N PHE A 69 -10.57 -0.77 1.86
CA PHE A 69 -11.89 -0.66 1.21
C PHE A 69 -12.11 -1.77 0.19
N VAL A 70 -11.07 -2.10 -0.59
CA VAL A 70 -11.10 -3.25 -1.51
C VAL A 70 -11.33 -4.53 -0.71
N ALA A 71 -10.66 -4.69 0.42
CA ALA A 71 -10.79 -5.87 1.25
C ALA A 71 -12.24 -6.07 1.72
N TYR A 72 -12.85 -5.00 2.20
CA TYR A 72 -14.25 -4.99 2.61
C TYR A 72 -15.20 -5.40 1.48
N LEU A 73 -14.97 -4.90 0.26
CA LEU A 73 -15.82 -5.23 -0.90
C LEU A 73 -15.67 -6.70 -1.33
N PHE A 74 -14.46 -7.26 -1.21
CA PHE A 74 -14.14 -8.62 -1.64
C PHE A 74 -14.21 -9.66 -0.50
N ASP A 75 -14.71 -9.29 0.68
CA ASP A 75 -14.79 -10.16 1.85
C ASP A 75 -15.48 -11.51 1.56
N PRO A 76 -16.65 -11.56 0.86
CA PRO A 76 -17.29 -12.83 0.53
C PRO A 76 -16.42 -13.73 -0.37
N PHE A 77 -15.65 -13.13 -1.28
CA PHE A 77 -14.73 -13.87 -2.14
C PHE A 77 -13.58 -14.49 -1.33
N PHE A 78 -12.99 -13.72 -0.40
CA PHE A 78 -11.94 -14.24 0.47
C PHE A 78 -12.44 -15.32 1.41
N HIS A 79 -13.64 -15.16 1.96
CA HIS A 79 -14.26 -16.20 2.78
C HIS A 79 -14.39 -17.50 2.00
N ASN A 80 -14.95 -17.46 0.78
CA ASN A 80 -15.15 -18.66 -0.05
C ASN A 80 -13.81 -19.31 -0.44
N LEU A 81 -12.83 -18.50 -0.87
CA LEU A 81 -11.51 -19.02 -1.23
C LEU A 81 -10.78 -19.63 -0.02
N GLY A 82 -10.86 -18.99 1.13
CA GLY A 82 -10.26 -19.51 2.36
C GLY A 82 -10.97 -20.77 2.87
N TYR A 83 -12.29 -20.84 2.74
CA TYR A 83 -13.05 -22.05 3.07
C TYR A 83 -12.66 -23.21 2.16
N PHE A 84 -12.59 -22.97 0.85
CA PHE A 84 -12.08 -23.95 -0.11
C PHE A 84 -10.69 -24.47 0.31
N LEU A 85 -9.75 -23.55 0.55
CA LEU A 85 -8.37 -23.87 0.91
C LEU A 85 -8.23 -24.66 2.23
N LEU A 86 -8.98 -24.27 3.25
CA LEU A 86 -8.85 -24.82 4.60
C LEU A 86 -9.70 -26.07 4.83
N ALA A 87 -10.85 -26.19 4.17
CA ALA A 87 -11.84 -27.24 4.45
C ALA A 87 -12.04 -28.24 3.31
N GLN A 88 -11.76 -27.87 2.06
CA GLN A 88 -12.06 -28.73 0.90
C GLN A 88 -10.82 -29.35 0.25
N VAL A 89 -9.63 -28.77 0.46
CA VAL A 89 -8.38 -29.31 -0.08
C VAL A 89 -7.78 -30.33 0.91
N GLU A 90 -8.27 -31.57 0.87
CA GLU A 90 -7.93 -32.62 1.83
C GLU A 90 -6.42 -32.91 1.95
N VAL A 91 -5.68 -32.81 0.84
CA VAL A 91 -4.22 -33.03 0.82
C VAL A 91 -3.46 -32.02 1.71
N LEU A 92 -4.06 -30.86 2.01
CA LEU A 92 -3.47 -29.85 2.88
C LEU A 92 -3.82 -30.03 4.36
N ASN A 93 -4.72 -30.97 4.73
CA ASN A 93 -5.15 -31.15 6.12
C ASN A 93 -3.97 -31.41 7.06
N GLY A 94 -3.03 -32.28 6.67
CA GLY A 94 -1.82 -32.56 7.45
C GLY A 94 -0.95 -31.32 7.68
N LEU A 95 -0.82 -30.45 6.65
CA LEU A 95 -0.10 -29.19 6.75
C LEU A 95 -0.81 -28.23 7.73
N TRP A 96 -2.13 -28.09 7.61
CA TRP A 96 -2.92 -27.24 8.50
C TRP A 96 -2.89 -27.72 9.95
N THR A 97 -2.98 -29.04 10.18
CA THR A 97 -2.84 -29.62 11.53
C THR A 97 -1.46 -29.35 12.11
N ALA A 98 -0.38 -29.57 11.35
CA ALA A 98 0.97 -29.29 11.80
C ALA A 98 1.16 -27.82 12.15
N PHE A 99 0.65 -26.91 11.31
CA PHE A 99 0.74 -25.47 11.54
C PHE A 99 -0.11 -25.02 12.73
N TYR A 100 -1.32 -25.58 12.90
CA TYR A 100 -2.22 -25.29 14.02
C TYR A 100 -1.58 -25.61 15.38
N ASN A 101 -0.81 -26.69 15.45
CA ASN A 101 -0.15 -27.13 16.67
C ASN A 101 1.12 -26.32 17.03
N MET A 102 1.54 -25.38 16.19
CA MET A 102 2.68 -24.51 16.52
C MET A 102 2.29 -23.44 17.54
N PRO A 103 3.16 -23.09 18.50
CA PRO A 103 2.88 -22.03 19.49
C PRO A 103 2.55 -20.66 18.87
N ILE A 104 3.00 -20.42 17.63
CA ILE A 104 2.81 -19.16 16.92
C ILE A 104 1.47 -19.06 16.17
N ALA A 105 0.77 -20.19 15.98
CA ALA A 105 -0.45 -20.29 15.20
C ALA A 105 -1.57 -19.30 15.58
N PRO A 106 -1.83 -19.01 16.88
CA PRO A 106 -2.85 -18.04 17.26
C PRO A 106 -2.60 -16.63 16.72
N PHE A 107 -1.33 -16.23 16.56
CA PHE A 107 -0.95 -14.90 16.10
C PHE A 107 -1.11 -14.74 14.59
N THR A 108 -0.99 -15.83 13.81
CA THR A 108 -1.19 -15.78 12.35
C THR A 108 -2.66 -15.72 11.97
N ARG A 109 -3.53 -16.29 12.82
CA ARG A 109 -4.99 -16.41 12.61
C ARG A 109 -5.33 -17.09 11.28
N PHE A 110 -4.45 -17.96 10.79
CA PHE A 110 -4.61 -18.62 9.49
C PHE A 110 -5.87 -19.50 9.40
N TYR A 111 -6.40 -19.95 10.54
CA TYR A 111 -7.66 -20.71 10.64
C TYR A 111 -8.91 -19.88 10.34
N ASN A 112 -8.78 -18.56 10.20
CA ASN A 112 -9.86 -17.70 9.72
C ASN A 112 -9.88 -17.69 8.19
N THR A 113 -11.02 -18.03 7.59
CA THR A 113 -11.15 -18.15 6.12
C THR A 113 -10.88 -16.83 5.40
N ILE A 114 -11.31 -15.69 5.94
CA ILE A 114 -11.03 -14.38 5.34
C ILE A 114 -9.52 -14.11 5.37
N VAL A 115 -8.82 -14.41 6.48
CA VAL A 115 -7.36 -14.27 6.56
C VAL A 115 -6.68 -15.15 5.53
N ALA A 116 -7.03 -16.44 5.46
CA ALA A 116 -6.41 -17.39 4.55
C ALA A 116 -6.64 -17.01 3.07
N GLY A 117 -7.89 -16.70 2.69
CA GLY A 117 -8.25 -16.37 1.32
C GLY A 117 -7.66 -15.05 0.86
N SER A 118 -7.72 -14.00 1.69
CA SER A 118 -7.13 -12.70 1.35
C SER A 118 -5.60 -12.76 1.30
N PHE A 119 -4.97 -13.53 2.20
CA PHE A 119 -3.52 -13.70 2.20
C PHE A 119 -3.04 -14.47 0.97
N LEU A 120 -3.71 -15.56 0.60
CA LEU A 120 -3.40 -16.29 -0.64
C LEU A 120 -3.59 -15.40 -1.88
N THR A 121 -4.67 -14.63 -1.93
CA THR A 121 -4.92 -13.68 -3.02
C THR A 121 -3.80 -12.63 -3.10
N ALA A 122 -3.39 -12.08 -1.96
CA ALA A 122 -2.31 -11.12 -1.89
C ALA A 122 -0.97 -11.71 -2.37
N LEU A 123 -0.66 -12.96 -1.98
CA LEU A 123 0.55 -13.66 -2.42
C LEU A 123 0.58 -13.87 -3.94
N ILE A 124 -0.55 -14.27 -4.55
CA ILE A 124 -0.64 -14.46 -6.00
C ILE A 124 -0.47 -13.13 -6.74
N LEU A 125 -1.07 -12.05 -6.21
CA LEU A 125 -1.10 -10.75 -6.85
C LEU A 125 0.09 -9.85 -6.52
N VAL A 126 0.97 -10.24 -5.59
CA VAL A 126 2.09 -9.40 -5.12
C VAL A 126 2.99 -8.92 -6.27
N PHE A 127 3.33 -9.84 -7.19
CA PHE A 127 4.23 -9.55 -8.29
C PHE A 127 3.54 -8.70 -9.39
N PRO A 128 2.32 -9.05 -9.84
CA PRO A 128 1.52 -8.15 -10.69
C PRO A 128 1.37 -6.74 -10.11
N VAL A 129 1.02 -6.61 -8.83
CA VAL A 129 0.82 -5.30 -8.18
C VAL A 129 2.12 -4.49 -8.16
N TYR A 130 3.27 -5.12 -7.90
CA TYR A 130 4.56 -4.44 -7.97
C TYR A 130 4.86 -3.92 -9.37
N ILE A 131 4.71 -4.75 -10.40
CA ILE A 131 4.99 -4.38 -11.79
C ILE A 131 4.06 -3.26 -12.25
N LEU A 132 2.76 -3.43 -12.02
CA LEU A 132 1.75 -2.45 -12.41
C LEU A 132 1.94 -1.14 -11.66
N GLY A 133 2.23 -1.20 -10.35
CA GLY A 133 2.54 -0.02 -9.55
C GLY A 133 3.75 0.73 -10.08
N LYS A 134 4.87 0.02 -10.33
CA LYS A 134 6.10 0.61 -10.85
C LYS A 134 5.88 1.25 -12.23
N SER A 135 5.26 0.52 -13.15
CA SER A 135 4.94 1.02 -14.50
C SER A 135 3.98 2.20 -14.45
N GLY A 136 2.97 2.16 -13.58
CA GLY A 136 2.02 3.25 -13.36
C GLY A 136 2.71 4.52 -12.85
N ILE A 137 3.66 4.41 -11.92
CA ILE A 137 4.45 5.55 -11.42
C ILE A 137 5.31 6.14 -12.54
N VAL A 138 5.98 5.30 -13.33
CA VAL A 138 6.79 5.76 -14.47
C VAL A 138 5.92 6.47 -15.52
N ALA A 139 4.78 5.87 -15.87
CA ALA A 139 3.82 6.45 -16.81
C ALA A 139 3.26 7.78 -16.28
N TYR A 140 2.90 7.86 -14.99
CA TYR A 140 2.44 9.09 -14.34
C TYR A 140 3.48 10.20 -14.46
N ARG A 141 4.75 9.92 -14.14
CA ARG A 141 5.83 10.91 -14.23
C ARG A 141 6.10 11.38 -15.66
N LYS A 142 6.00 10.49 -16.64
CA LYS A 142 6.24 10.82 -18.06
C LYS A 142 5.07 11.60 -18.69
N THR A 143 3.83 11.29 -18.33
CA THR A 143 2.65 11.78 -19.08
C THR A 143 1.78 12.76 -18.31
N LEU A 144 1.47 12.46 -17.04
CA LEU A 144 0.50 13.20 -16.25
C LEU A 144 1.17 14.33 -15.46
N ALA A 145 2.36 14.10 -14.88
CA ALA A 145 3.07 15.13 -14.14
C ALA A 145 3.35 16.39 -14.99
N PRO A 146 3.80 16.30 -16.26
CA PRO A 146 4.00 17.48 -17.11
C PRO A 146 2.68 18.18 -17.47
N LYS A 147 1.57 17.42 -17.63
CA LYS A 147 0.25 18.00 -17.93
C LYS A 147 -0.30 18.78 -16.74
N VAL A 148 -0.17 18.25 -15.53
CA VAL A 148 -0.59 18.91 -14.30
C VAL A 148 0.22 20.19 -14.09
N GLU A 149 1.55 20.12 -14.24
CA GLU A 149 2.43 21.29 -14.12
C GLU A 149 2.15 22.36 -15.17
N ASN A 150 1.77 21.96 -16.39
CA ASN A 150 1.43 22.88 -17.46
C ASN A 150 0.00 23.40 -17.43
N SER A 151 -0.86 22.90 -16.54
CA SER A 151 -2.25 23.33 -16.45
C SER A 151 -2.37 24.81 -16.06
N LYS A 152 -3.32 25.52 -16.69
CA LYS A 152 -3.58 26.95 -16.44
C LYS A 152 -3.88 27.23 -14.96
N PHE A 153 -4.57 26.31 -14.28
CA PHE A 153 -4.86 26.40 -12.86
C PHE A 153 -3.60 26.41 -11.99
N ILE A 154 -2.69 25.45 -12.18
CA ILE A 154 -1.44 25.38 -11.41
C ILE A 154 -0.56 26.60 -11.70
N LYS A 155 -0.49 27.06 -12.96
CA LYS A 155 0.24 28.28 -13.33
C LYS A 155 -0.38 29.54 -12.70
N ALA A 156 -1.71 29.66 -12.67
CA ALA A 156 -2.41 30.78 -12.02
C ALA A 156 -2.18 30.78 -10.50
N VAL A 157 -2.27 29.62 -9.86
CA VAL A 157 -1.99 29.48 -8.42
C VAL A 157 -0.54 29.81 -8.10
N LYS A 158 0.44 29.27 -8.85
CA LYS A 158 1.87 29.60 -8.68
C LYS A 158 2.19 31.07 -8.97
N GLY A 159 1.46 31.69 -9.90
CA GLY A 159 1.62 33.10 -10.27
C GLY A 159 1.02 34.08 -9.26
N SER A 160 0.09 33.62 -8.41
CA SER A 160 -0.57 34.46 -7.41
C SER A 160 0.40 35.02 -6.37
N GLY A 161 0.16 36.26 -5.90
CA GLY A 161 0.97 36.90 -4.85
C GLY A 161 1.01 36.09 -3.55
N LEU A 162 -0.10 35.40 -3.22
CA LEU A 162 -0.21 34.52 -2.05
C LEU A 162 0.75 33.34 -2.11
N TYR A 163 0.91 32.70 -3.26
CA TYR A 163 1.86 31.60 -3.42
C TYR A 163 3.31 32.09 -3.32
N LYS A 164 3.63 33.26 -3.91
CA LYS A 164 4.97 33.86 -3.82
C LYS A 164 5.31 34.27 -2.39
N TRP A 165 4.35 34.82 -1.64
CA TRP A 165 4.51 35.14 -0.22
C TRP A 165 4.74 33.88 0.62
N TYR A 166 3.94 32.82 0.41
CA TYR A 166 4.13 31.52 1.06
C TYR A 166 5.49 30.89 0.73
N ALA A 167 5.90 30.91 -0.54
CA ALA A 167 7.19 30.39 -0.98
C ALA A 167 8.35 31.14 -0.31
N ARG A 168 8.28 32.48 -0.24
CA ARG A 168 9.28 33.31 0.44
C ARG A 168 9.40 32.96 1.93
N ILE A 169 8.29 32.72 2.63
CA ILE A 169 8.31 32.33 4.04
C ILE A 169 8.87 30.92 4.24
N ARG A 170 8.44 29.95 3.41
CA ARG A 170 8.94 28.57 3.46
C ARG A 170 10.44 28.50 3.20
N ASP A 171 10.94 29.28 2.26
CA ASP A 171 12.34 29.27 1.85
C ASP A 171 13.23 30.09 2.82
N MET A 172 12.64 30.88 3.74
CA MET A 172 13.33 31.54 4.85
C MET A 172 13.60 30.61 6.05
N GLU A 173 12.97 29.44 6.14
CA GLU A 173 13.12 28.51 7.29
C GLU A 173 14.32 27.55 7.15
N TRP A 174 15.33 27.83 6.30
CA TRP A 174 16.50 26.95 6.14
C TRP A 174 17.81 27.71 5.90
N THR A 175 18.06 28.75 6.71
CA THR A 175 19.42 29.29 6.95
C THR A 175 19.59 29.51 8.46
N SER A 176 19.63 28.41 9.22
CA SER A 176 20.14 28.36 10.60
C SER A 176 20.64 26.96 10.89
#